data_AF-A0A9X9BXP9-F1
#
_entry.id   AF-A0A9X9BXP9-F1
#
_cell.length_a   1.000
_cell.length_b   1.000
_cell.length_c   1.000
_cell.angle_alpha   90.00
_cell.angle_beta   90.00
_cell.angle_gamma   90.00
#
_symmetry.space_group_name_H-M   'P 1'
#
loop_
_entity.id
_entity.type
_entity.pdbx_description
1 polymer ?
#
loop_
_entity_poly.entity_id
_entity_poly.type
_entity_poly.pdbx_seq_one_letter_code
_entity_poly.pdbx_strand_id
1 'polypeptide(L)'
;MNLHLVNRRQESLLGHFVFPGTDYLDDIQIGEHYAGYVNYCINPLGDCLYINMIEIIPSLQGKGLGLGALWHLWCQHRLPIVPLYQSNSSERFWLRARPRFAAAGAVIKEDLRSTLDLELEKQRWQHVVLEPGHERLIRELKASPDWPKIQERFESWKDL
;
A
#
# COMPACT_ATOMS: atom_id res chain seq x y z
N MET A 1 -20.07 -19.93 7.92
CA MET A 1 -20.01 -18.51 8.29
C MET A 1 -19.77 -17.74 7.00
N ASN A 2 -20.68 -16.84 6.61
CA ASN A 2 -20.56 -16.09 5.36
C ASN A 2 -19.81 -14.78 5.70
N LEU A 3 -18.52 -14.71 5.34
CA LEU A 3 -17.68 -13.54 5.52
C LEU A 3 -17.59 -12.81 4.19
N HIS A 4 -17.70 -11.48 4.20
CA HIS A 4 -17.51 -10.66 3.02
C HIS A 4 -16.80 -9.37 3.36
N LEU A 5 -16.18 -8.79 2.33
CA LEU A 5 -15.47 -7.52 2.39
C LEU A 5 -16.32 -6.46 1.69
N VAL A 6 -16.62 -5.38 2.41
CA VAL A 6 -17.31 -4.23 1.83
C VAL A 6 -16.26 -3.17 1.52
N ASN A 7 -16.04 -2.94 0.22
CA ASN A 7 -14.90 -2.19 -0.26
C ASN A 7 -15.06 -0.68 -0.10
N ARG A 8 -14.06 -0.02 0.50
CA ARG A 8 -13.89 1.44 0.44
C ARG A 8 -12.56 1.72 -0.26
N ARG A 9 -12.62 1.95 -1.56
CA ARG A 9 -11.45 2.27 -2.40
C ARG A 9 -11.09 3.75 -2.29
N GLN A 10 -9.80 4.04 -2.19
CA GLN A 10 -9.24 5.38 -2.28
C GLN A 10 -8.02 5.41 -3.22
N GLU A 11 -7.89 6.45 -4.04
CA GLU A 11 -6.65 6.68 -4.78
C GLU A 11 -5.52 7.04 -3.82
N SER A 12 -4.31 6.49 -4.04
CA SER A 12 -3.19 6.81 -3.17
C SER A 12 -2.74 8.26 -3.38
N LEU A 13 -2.50 8.97 -2.28
CA LEU A 13 -2.01 10.36 -2.32
C LEU A 13 -0.53 10.41 -2.70
N LEU A 14 -0.08 11.52 -3.29
CA LEU A 14 1.34 11.76 -3.54
C LEU A 14 2.13 11.61 -2.23
N GLY A 15 3.22 10.83 -2.27
CA GLY A 15 4.04 10.50 -1.10
C GLY A 15 3.60 9.25 -0.33
N HIS A 16 2.43 8.67 -0.65
CA HIS A 16 2.03 7.38 -0.07
C HIS A 16 2.90 6.22 -0.58
N PHE A 17 2.98 5.14 0.19
CA PHE A 17 3.87 4.01 -0.09
C PHE A 17 3.71 3.48 -1.52
N VAL A 18 2.47 3.26 -1.96
CA VAL A 18 2.18 2.68 -3.27
C VAL A 18 1.97 3.70 -4.39
N PHE A 19 2.15 5.01 -4.21
CA PHE A 19 1.83 6.00 -5.25
C PHE A 19 2.50 5.67 -6.61
N PRO A 20 1.79 5.76 -7.77
CA PRO A 20 0.38 6.12 -7.98
C PRO A 20 -0.62 4.93 -7.94
N GLY A 21 -0.44 4.02 -7.00
CA GLY A 21 -1.24 2.80 -6.82
C GLY A 21 -2.59 3.08 -6.15
N THR A 22 -3.22 2.04 -5.62
CA THR A 22 -4.54 2.16 -4.97
C THR A 22 -4.49 1.71 -3.52
N ASP A 23 -5.09 2.50 -2.64
CA ASP A 23 -5.32 2.18 -1.25
C ASP A 23 -6.77 1.71 -1.04
N TYR A 24 -6.95 0.79 -0.11
CA TYR A 24 -8.23 0.18 0.19
C TYR A 24 -8.42 0.07 1.70
N LEU A 25 -9.65 0.34 2.12
CA LEU A 25 -10.13 0.08 3.46
C LEU A 25 -11.42 -0.73 3.36
N ASP A 26 -11.34 -2.03 3.58
CA ASP A 26 -12.51 -2.89 3.46
C ASP A 26 -13.05 -3.24 4.85
N ASP A 27 -14.37 -3.07 5.04
CA ASP A 27 -15.03 -3.58 6.24
C ASP A 27 -15.15 -5.09 6.15
N ILE A 28 -14.78 -5.79 7.22
CA ILE A 28 -15.00 -7.22 7.38
C ILE A 28 -16.38 -7.40 8.00
N GLN A 29 -17.26 -8.13 7.31
CA GLN A 29 -18.63 -8.36 7.77
C GLN A 29 -18.95 -9.87 7.88
N ILE A 30 -19.83 -10.21 8.83
CA ILE A 30 -20.43 -11.54 8.98
C ILE A 30 -21.94 -11.40 8.81
N GLY A 31 -22.45 -11.76 7.63
CA GLY A 31 -23.78 -11.29 7.25
C GLY A 31 -23.83 -9.76 7.32
N GLU A 32 -24.86 -9.18 7.91
CA GLU A 32 -24.98 -7.71 7.98
C GLU A 32 -24.19 -7.07 9.14
N HIS A 33 -23.45 -7.86 9.92
CA HIS A 33 -22.76 -7.36 11.11
C HIS A 33 -21.30 -7.01 10.83
N TYR A 34 -20.90 -5.79 11.20
CA TYR A 34 -19.52 -5.36 11.21
C TYR A 34 -18.68 -6.19 12.20
N ALA A 35 -17.54 -6.70 11.73
CA ALA A 35 -16.64 -7.56 12.50
C ALA A 35 -15.22 -7.01 12.61
N GLY A 36 -14.89 -5.95 11.88
CA GLY A 36 -13.54 -5.38 11.81
C GLY A 36 -13.26 -4.76 10.44
N TYR A 37 -12.00 -4.49 10.15
CA TYR A 37 -11.58 -3.95 8.85
C TYR A 37 -10.22 -4.50 8.42
N VAL A 38 -9.93 -4.35 7.12
CA VAL A 38 -8.60 -4.55 6.54
C VAL A 38 -8.19 -3.32 5.74
N ASN A 39 -7.02 -2.77 6.08
CA ASN A 39 -6.36 -1.71 5.33
C ASN A 39 -5.24 -2.35 4.50
N TYR A 40 -5.33 -2.21 3.18
CA TYR A 40 -4.38 -2.76 2.25
C TYR A 40 -4.19 -1.86 1.04
N CYS A 41 -3.13 -2.10 0.29
CA CYS A 41 -2.85 -1.36 -0.92
C CYS A 41 -2.28 -2.25 -2.01
N ILE A 42 -2.43 -1.84 -3.26
CA ILE A 42 -1.89 -2.52 -4.43
C ILE A 42 -0.99 -1.54 -5.15
N ASN A 43 0.24 -1.98 -5.44
CA ASN A 43 1.22 -1.15 -6.12
C ASN A 43 0.78 -0.83 -7.57
N PRO A 44 1.38 0.19 -8.21
CA PRO A 44 1.02 0.61 -9.57
C PRO A 44 1.26 -0.48 -10.62
N LEU A 45 2.15 -1.43 -10.34
CA LEU A 45 2.43 -2.57 -11.22
C LEU A 45 1.32 -3.62 -11.19
N GLY A 46 0.44 -3.57 -10.19
CA GLY A 46 -0.65 -4.55 -10.02
C GLY A 46 -0.15 -5.96 -9.73
N ASP A 47 1.06 -6.10 -9.18
CA ASP A 47 1.71 -7.40 -9.00
C ASP A 47 1.88 -7.81 -7.53
N CYS A 48 1.51 -6.93 -6.60
CA CYS A 48 1.63 -7.18 -5.17
C CYS A 48 0.57 -6.44 -4.37
N LEU A 49 0.02 -7.14 -3.38
CA LEU A 49 -0.91 -6.58 -2.39
C LEU A 49 -0.18 -6.45 -1.05
N TYR A 50 -0.23 -5.27 -0.45
CA TYR A 50 0.40 -5.00 0.84
C TYR A 50 -0.65 -4.81 1.93
N ILE A 51 -0.52 -5.51 3.04
CA ILE A 51 -1.43 -5.41 4.17
C ILE A 51 -0.84 -4.44 5.18
N ASN A 52 -1.47 -3.28 5.34
CA ASN A 52 -1.10 -2.33 6.38
C ASN A 52 -1.65 -2.74 7.74
N MET A 53 -2.93 -3.12 7.80
CA MET A 53 -3.57 -3.50 9.06
C MET A 53 -4.75 -4.44 8.86
N ILE A 54 -4.91 -5.40 9.75
CA ILE A 54 -6.14 -6.18 9.91
C ILE A 54 -6.56 -6.05 11.37
N GLU A 55 -7.76 -5.53 11.59
CA GLU A 55 -8.31 -5.40 12.93
C GLU A 55 -9.65 -6.12 13.01
N ILE A 56 -9.81 -6.96 14.02
CA ILE A 56 -11.04 -7.69 14.31
C ILE A 56 -11.52 -7.23 15.68
N ILE A 57 -12.82 -6.96 15.81
CA ILE A 57 -13.43 -6.57 17.09
C ILE A 57 -13.04 -7.60 18.18
N PRO A 58 -12.62 -7.17 19.38
CA PRO A 58 -12.07 -8.06 20.40
C PRO A 58 -12.94 -9.30 20.72
N SER A 59 -14.27 -9.15 20.79
CA SER A 59 -15.22 -10.24 21.05
C SER A 59 -15.33 -11.29 19.91
N LEU A 60 -14.77 -10.98 18.74
CA LEU A 60 -14.78 -11.82 17.54
C LEU A 60 -13.39 -12.36 17.19
N GLN A 61 -12.35 -11.98 17.92
CA GLN A 61 -10.99 -12.49 17.72
C GLN A 61 -10.89 -14.00 18.01
N GLY A 62 -9.88 -14.65 17.43
CA GLY A 62 -9.65 -16.09 17.59
C GLY A 62 -10.60 -16.99 16.77
N LYS A 63 -11.60 -16.42 16.07
CA LYS A 63 -12.60 -17.16 15.27
C LYS A 63 -12.21 -17.33 13.79
N GLY A 64 -10.94 -17.06 13.44
CA GLY A 64 -10.42 -17.21 12.08
C GLY A 64 -10.81 -16.12 11.08
N LEU A 65 -11.47 -15.04 11.53
CA LEU A 65 -11.97 -13.96 10.65
C LEU A 65 -10.85 -13.25 9.87
N GLY A 66 -9.72 -12.94 10.50
CA GLY A 66 -8.58 -12.34 9.80
C GLY A 66 -8.00 -13.24 8.70
N LEU A 67 -7.99 -14.57 8.91
CA LEU A 67 -7.57 -15.52 7.87
C LEU A 67 -8.59 -15.57 6.73
N GLY A 68 -9.89 -15.53 7.07
CA GLY A 68 -10.96 -15.44 6.09
C GLY A 68 -10.85 -14.18 5.23
N ALA A 69 -10.61 -13.02 5.85
CA ALA A 69 -10.40 -11.76 5.14
C ALA A 69 -9.21 -11.84 4.17
N LEU A 70 -8.05 -12.34 4.62
CA LEU A 70 -6.89 -12.56 3.74
C LEU A 70 -7.21 -13.52 2.58
N TRP A 71 -7.99 -14.56 2.83
CA TRP A 71 -8.36 -15.54 1.81
C TRP A 71 -9.29 -14.92 0.76
N HIS A 72 -10.23 -14.07 1.19
CA HIS A 72 -11.06 -13.28 0.28
C HIS A 72 -10.23 -12.35 -0.58
N LEU A 73 -9.28 -11.61 0.00
CA LEU A 73 -8.38 -10.73 -0.75
C LEU A 73 -7.56 -11.53 -1.78
N TRP A 74 -7.03 -12.68 -1.40
CA TRP A 74 -6.30 -13.54 -2.35
C TRP A 74 -7.21 -14.08 -3.45
N CYS A 75 -8.42 -14.54 -3.13
CA CYS A 75 -9.37 -15.01 -4.14
C CYS A 75 -9.74 -13.91 -5.14
N GLN A 76 -9.90 -12.67 -4.66
CA GLN A 76 -10.28 -11.50 -5.44
C GLN A 76 -9.16 -11.00 -6.35
N HIS A 77 -7.94 -10.85 -5.82
CA HIS A 77 -6.84 -10.20 -6.54
C HIS A 77 -5.84 -11.19 -7.15
N ARG A 78 -5.71 -12.39 -6.57
CA ARG A 78 -4.72 -13.42 -6.97
C ARG A 78 -3.27 -12.92 -6.95
N LEU A 79 -2.98 -11.93 -6.11
CA LEU A 79 -1.64 -11.37 -5.93
C LEU A 79 -0.93 -11.97 -4.70
N PRO A 80 0.41 -12.03 -4.72
CA PRO A 80 1.20 -12.20 -3.51
C PRO A 80 0.84 -11.15 -2.46
N ILE A 81 0.78 -11.57 -1.20
CA ILE A 81 0.46 -10.72 -0.07
C ILE A 81 1.73 -10.41 0.71
N VAL A 82 1.99 -9.13 0.99
CA VAL A 82 3.15 -8.65 1.75
C VAL A 82 2.65 -7.86 2.96
N PRO A 83 2.87 -8.34 4.18
CA PRO A 83 2.52 -7.55 5.36
C PRO A 83 3.46 -6.35 5.51
N LEU A 84 2.92 -5.20 5.91
CA LEU A 84 3.69 -4.02 6.29
C LEU A 84 3.74 -3.94 7.81
N TYR A 85 4.89 -3.54 8.35
CA TYR A 85 5.08 -3.19 9.75
C TYR A 85 4.49 -4.22 10.73
N GLN A 86 4.82 -5.52 10.59
CA GLN A 86 4.29 -6.51 11.53
C GLN A 86 4.69 -6.15 12.96
N SER A 87 3.69 -5.89 13.80
CA SER A 87 3.91 -5.78 15.23
C SER A 87 4.13 -7.16 15.85
N ASN A 88 4.87 -7.22 16.97
CA ASN A 88 5.04 -8.45 17.74
C ASN A 88 3.69 -9.10 18.15
N SER A 89 2.64 -8.30 18.33
CA SER A 89 1.30 -8.80 18.64
C SER A 89 0.62 -9.55 17.49
N SER A 90 1.06 -9.31 16.24
CA SER A 90 0.52 -9.94 15.03
C SER A 90 1.36 -11.14 14.54
N GLU A 91 2.55 -11.37 15.08
CA GLU A 91 3.49 -12.42 14.63
C GLU A 91 2.85 -13.81 14.58
N ARG A 92 2.16 -14.21 15.67
CA ARG A 92 1.49 -15.52 15.75
C ARG A 92 0.40 -15.71 14.69
N PHE A 93 -0.23 -14.62 14.25
CA PHE A 93 -1.22 -14.66 13.18
C PHE A 93 -0.53 -14.97 11.84
N TRP A 94 0.54 -14.25 11.50
CA TRP A 94 1.27 -14.43 10.25
C TRP A 94 1.99 -15.77 10.15
N LEU A 95 2.62 -16.24 11.23
CA LEU A 95 3.21 -17.58 11.33
C LEU A 95 2.19 -18.69 11.03
N ARG A 96 0.91 -18.47 11.37
CA ARG A 96 -0.19 -19.40 11.10
C ARG A 96 -0.78 -19.23 9.69
N ALA A 97 -0.77 -18.02 9.14
CA ALA A 97 -1.32 -17.72 7.83
C ALA A 97 -0.46 -18.32 6.70
N ARG A 98 0.85 -18.07 6.74
CA ARG A 98 1.80 -18.48 5.69
C ARG A 98 1.67 -19.95 5.25
N PRO A 99 1.79 -20.97 6.13
CA PRO A 99 1.72 -22.37 5.71
C PRO A 99 0.33 -22.77 5.17
N ARG A 100 -0.75 -22.18 5.71
CA ARG A 100 -2.12 -22.46 5.23
C ARG A 100 -2.34 -21.94 3.82
N PHE A 101 -1.82 -20.73 3.54
CA PHE A 101 -1.92 -20.11 2.23
C PHE A 101 -1.04 -20.84 1.22
N ALA A 102 0.20 -21.19 1.61
CA ALA A 102 1.11 -21.95 0.76
C ALA A 102 0.53 -23.32 0.35
N ALA A 103 -0.17 -24.01 1.26
CA ALA A 103 -0.86 -25.27 0.95
C ALA A 103 -1.96 -25.12 -0.12
N ALA A 104 -2.47 -23.91 -0.32
CA ALA A 104 -3.46 -23.58 -1.35
C ALA A 104 -2.85 -22.85 -2.57
N GLY A 105 -1.52 -22.81 -2.69
CA GLY A 105 -0.81 -22.13 -3.77
C GLY A 105 -0.75 -20.59 -3.65
N ALA A 106 -1.21 -20.04 -2.52
CA ALA A 106 -1.16 -18.61 -2.25
C ALA A 106 0.18 -18.22 -1.58
N VAL A 107 0.75 -17.09 -1.97
CA VAL A 107 2.04 -16.61 -1.45
C VAL A 107 1.82 -15.45 -0.49
N ILE A 108 2.24 -15.63 0.76
CA ILE A 108 2.43 -14.54 1.73
C ILE A 108 3.94 -14.40 1.94
N LYS A 109 4.53 -13.27 1.53
CA LYS A 109 5.97 -13.03 1.63
C LYS A 109 6.38 -12.60 3.05
N GLU A 110 7.68 -12.40 3.22
CA GLU A 110 8.21 -11.70 4.39
C GLU A 110 7.72 -10.25 4.42
N ASP A 111 7.65 -9.71 5.63
CA ASP A 111 7.11 -8.39 5.87
C ASP A 111 8.15 -7.28 5.69
N LEU A 112 7.67 -6.12 5.27
CA LEU A 112 8.48 -4.90 5.16
C LEU A 112 8.39 -4.15 6.49
N ARG A 113 9.47 -4.14 7.27
CA ARG A 113 9.46 -3.67 8.68
C ARG A 113 9.98 -2.26 8.84
N SER A 114 10.92 -1.87 8.01
CA SER A 114 11.64 -0.61 8.14
C SER A 114 11.30 0.36 7.01
N THR A 115 11.52 1.64 7.26
CA THR A 115 11.48 2.67 6.21
C THR A 115 12.40 2.31 5.05
N LEU A 116 13.57 1.72 5.33
CA LEU A 116 14.50 1.29 4.28
C LEU A 116 13.90 0.19 3.40
N ASP A 117 13.24 -0.81 3.98
CA ASP A 117 12.59 -1.88 3.21
C ASP A 117 11.52 -1.31 2.27
N LEU A 118 10.77 -0.32 2.74
CA LEU A 118 9.74 0.34 1.94
C LEU A 118 10.33 1.19 0.82
N GLU A 119 11.40 1.94 1.10
CA GLU A 119 12.08 2.72 0.07
C GLU A 119 12.70 1.83 -1.01
N LEU A 120 13.29 0.69 -0.62
CA LEU A 120 13.80 -0.31 -1.57
C LEU A 120 12.67 -0.91 -2.41
N GLU A 121 11.55 -1.28 -1.79
CA GLU A 121 10.41 -1.84 -2.50
C GLU A 121 9.79 -0.83 -3.47
N LYS A 122 9.70 0.46 -3.09
CA LYS A 122 9.21 1.55 -3.95
C LYS A 122 10.01 1.71 -5.24
N GLN A 123 11.31 1.43 -5.23
CA GLN A 123 12.15 1.53 -6.44
C GLN A 123 11.60 0.71 -7.60
N ARG A 124 10.86 -0.38 -7.32
CA ARG A 124 10.23 -1.22 -8.34
C ARG A 124 9.31 -0.43 -9.27
N TRP A 125 8.59 0.58 -8.76
CA TRP A 125 7.62 1.37 -9.55
C TRP A 125 7.96 2.85 -9.67
N GLN A 126 9.16 3.28 -9.27
CA GLN A 126 9.58 4.68 -9.47
C GLN A 126 9.52 5.11 -10.94
N HIS A 127 9.79 4.20 -11.88
CA HIS A 127 9.75 4.47 -13.30
C HIS A 127 8.34 4.76 -13.87
N VAL A 128 7.27 4.42 -13.14
CA VAL A 128 5.87 4.75 -13.52
C VAL A 128 5.31 5.93 -12.75
N VAL A 129 6.06 6.49 -11.80
CA VAL A 129 5.69 7.74 -11.14
C VAL A 129 5.88 8.86 -12.17
N LEU A 130 4.76 9.41 -12.66
CA LEU A 130 4.80 10.56 -13.55
C LEU A 130 5.35 11.77 -12.82
N GLU A 131 6.30 12.45 -13.46
CA GLU A 131 6.81 13.74 -13.00
C GLU A 131 5.63 14.74 -12.89
N PRO A 132 5.42 15.38 -11.73
CA PRO A 132 4.43 16.43 -11.57
C PRO A 132 4.62 17.51 -12.65
N GLY A 133 3.52 18.02 -13.20
CA GLY A 133 3.58 18.98 -14.30
C GLY A 133 4.42 20.23 -14.00
N HIS A 134 4.49 20.66 -12.74
CA HIS A 134 5.32 21.79 -12.32
C HIS A 134 6.82 21.43 -12.25
N GLU A 135 7.18 20.22 -11.81
CA GLU A 135 8.58 19.76 -11.83
C GLU A 135 9.07 19.60 -13.26
N ARG A 136 8.23 19.04 -14.14
CA ARG A 136 8.49 18.97 -15.58
C ARG A 136 8.70 20.35 -16.17
N LEU A 137 7.83 21.32 -15.86
CA LEU A 137 7.96 22.69 -16.33
C LEU A 137 9.22 23.37 -15.79
N ILE A 138 9.57 23.15 -14.51
CA ILE A 138 10.83 23.65 -13.93
C ILE A 138 12.04 23.04 -14.67
N ARG A 139 12.03 21.75 -14.97
CA ARG A 139 13.10 21.09 -15.73
C ARG A 139 13.21 21.65 -17.14
N GLU A 140 12.09 21.81 -17.83
CA GLU A 140 12.04 22.41 -19.18
C GLU A 140 12.54 23.86 -19.17
N LEU A 141 12.15 24.66 -18.18
CA LEU A 141 12.63 26.03 -17.99
C LEU A 141 14.13 26.07 -17.69
N LYS A 142 14.64 25.15 -16.86
CA LYS A 142 16.07 25.01 -16.57
C LYS A 142 16.90 24.58 -17.77
N ALA A 143 16.31 23.79 -18.67
CA ALA A 143 16.94 23.37 -19.92
C ALA A 143 16.80 24.40 -21.05
N SER A 144 16.00 25.45 -20.87
CA SER A 144 15.80 26.50 -21.86
C SER A 144 17.02 27.42 -21.97
N PRO A 145 17.34 27.95 -23.17
CA PRO A 145 18.33 29.01 -23.35
C PRO A 145 18.08 30.26 -22.49
N ASP A 146 16.84 30.47 -22.03
CA ASP A 146 16.45 31.60 -21.20
C ASP A 146 16.76 31.42 -19.71
N TRP A 147 17.15 30.20 -19.28
CA TRP A 147 17.43 29.89 -17.88
C TRP A 147 18.43 30.86 -17.20
N PRO A 148 19.56 31.26 -17.83
CA PRO A 148 20.50 32.18 -17.19
C PRO A 148 19.85 33.51 -16.77
N LYS A 149 18.96 34.08 -17.60
CA LYS A 149 18.26 35.34 -17.32
C LYS A 149 17.21 35.16 -16.22
N ILE A 150 16.51 34.03 -16.23
CA ILE A 150 15.51 33.69 -15.21
C ILE A 150 16.19 33.51 -13.85
N GLN A 151 17.31 32.79 -13.82
CA GLN A 151 18.09 32.55 -12.61
C GLN A 151 18.64 33.85 -12.02
N GLU A 152 19.24 34.72 -12.84
CA GLU A 152 19.75 36.03 -12.40
C GLU A 152 18.65 36.88 -11.74
N ARG A 153 17.45 36.89 -12.33
CA ARG A 153 16.29 37.60 -11.75
C ARG A 153 15.87 37.03 -10.40
N PHE A 154 15.86 35.71 -10.24
CA PHE A 154 15.54 35.05 -8.96
C PHE A 154 16.59 35.34 -7.87
N GLU A 155 17.88 35.33 -8.21
CA GLU A 155 18.95 35.65 -7.26
C GLU A 155 18.88 37.12 -6.81
N SER A 156 18.55 38.05 -7.72
CA SER A 156 18.40 39.48 -7.39
C SER A 156 17.29 39.78 -6.38
N TRP A 157 16.36 38.85 -6.17
CA TRP A 157 15.25 38.99 -5.20
C TRP A 157 15.54 38.36 -3.85
N LYS A 158 16.64 37.59 -3.70
CA LYS A 158 17.01 37.01 -2.39
C LYS A 158 17.60 38.03 -1.42
N ASP A 159 18.06 39.16 -1.94
CA ASP A 159 18.71 40.24 -1.18
C ASP A 159 17.74 41.37 -0.76
N LEU A 160 16.43 41.18 -0.95
CA LEU A 160 15.33 42.05 -0.51
C LEU A 160 14.60 41.46 0.70
#